data_AF-A0A529HNV2-F1
#
_entry.id   AF-A0A529HNV2-F1
#
_cell.length_a   1.000
_cell.length_b   1.000
_cell.length_c   1.000
_cell.angle_alpha   90.00
_cell.angle_beta   90.00
_cell.angle_gamma   90.00
#
_symmetry.space_group_name_H-M   'P 1'
#
loop_
_entity.id
_entity.type
_entity.pdbx_description
1 polymer ?
#
loop_
_entity_poly.entity_id
_entity_poly.type
_entity_poly.pdbx_seq_one_letter_code
_entity_poly.pdbx_strand_id
1 'polypeptide(L)'
;FNTRLPKFSNPVVRRALGMLYDFEWANKNLFAGKFNRTMSFWQNSELSALGHPADEREKALLAPYPGRVPAEVMDGTWRPPVTDGSGQDRKVLRAAFELLKSAGYHVEDGRMLDPEGNPFGFEIMTSSQDEERLAALYQRTLEKIGIDVTIR
;
A
#
# COMPACT_ATOMS: atom_id res chain seq x y z
N PHE A 1 3.10 3.77 7.93
CA PHE A 1 2.17 4.92 8.02
C PHE A 1 1.98 5.32 9.48
N ASN A 2 2.11 6.60 9.83
CA ASN A 2 1.78 7.09 11.18
C ASN A 2 0.25 7.32 11.29
N THR A 3 -0.48 6.35 11.84
CA THR A 3 -1.96 6.37 11.91
C THR A 3 -2.53 7.36 12.91
N ARG A 4 -1.68 8.08 13.67
CA ARG A 4 -2.08 9.20 14.52
C ARG A 4 -2.47 10.44 13.70
N LEU A 5 -2.00 10.52 12.45
CA LEU A 5 -2.34 11.59 11.52
C LEU A 5 -3.67 11.25 10.82
N PRO A 6 -4.64 12.18 10.76
CA PRO A 6 -5.96 11.94 10.16
C PRO A 6 -5.89 11.37 8.74
N LYS A 7 -4.97 11.88 7.91
CA LYS A 7 -4.74 11.46 6.52
C LYS A 7 -4.35 9.99 6.33
N PHE A 8 -3.92 9.30 7.40
CA PHE A 8 -3.60 7.87 7.39
C PHE A 8 -4.50 7.04 8.29
N SER A 9 -5.55 7.63 8.88
CA SER A 9 -6.45 6.95 9.81
C SER A 9 -7.30 5.87 9.12
N ASN A 10 -7.75 6.13 7.89
CA ASN A 10 -8.58 5.22 7.12
C ASN A 10 -7.75 4.04 6.55
N PRO A 11 -8.08 2.78 6.87
CA PRO A 11 -7.38 1.60 6.33
C PRO A 11 -7.48 1.47 4.80
N VAL A 12 -8.57 1.94 4.17
CA VAL A 12 -8.73 1.91 2.71
C VAL A 12 -7.71 2.82 2.03
N VAL A 13 -7.46 4.00 2.60
CA VAL A 13 -6.42 4.93 2.12
C VAL A 13 -5.04 4.29 2.25
N ARG A 14 -4.73 3.66 3.39
CA ARG A 14 -3.44 2.96 3.57
C ARG A 14 -3.28 1.79 2.60
N ARG A 15 -4.36 1.04 2.32
CA ARG A 15 -4.36 -0.03 1.32
C ARG A 15 -4.02 0.55 -0.06
N ALA A 16 -4.72 1.59 -0.50
CA ALA A 16 -4.47 2.24 -1.78
C ALA A 16 -3.02 2.73 -1.90
N LEU A 17 -2.51 3.42 -0.89
CA LEU A 17 -1.11 3.87 -0.83
C LEU A 17 -0.14 2.69 -0.90
N GLY A 18 -0.39 1.60 -0.17
CA GLY A 18 0.45 0.40 -0.22
C GLY A 18 0.49 -0.27 -1.60
N MET A 19 -0.57 -0.14 -2.40
CA MET A 19 -0.62 -0.65 -3.78
C MET A 19 0.26 0.17 -4.74
N LEU A 20 0.54 1.44 -4.43
CA LEU A 20 1.27 2.36 -5.29
C LEU A 20 2.80 2.21 -5.19
N TYR A 21 3.28 1.25 -4.39
CA TYR A 21 4.70 0.92 -4.35
C TYR A 21 5.02 -0.18 -5.36
N ASP A 22 5.71 0.19 -6.44
CA ASP A 22 6.18 -0.73 -7.49
C ASP A 22 7.45 -1.47 -7.00
N PHE A 23 7.23 -2.58 -6.30
CA PHE A 23 8.32 -3.42 -5.82
C PHE A 23 9.07 -4.10 -6.97
N GLU A 24 8.37 -4.54 -8.01
CA GLU A 24 8.97 -5.28 -9.13
C GLU A 24 10.00 -4.40 -9.85
N TRP A 25 9.68 -3.13 -10.08
CA TRP A 25 10.62 -2.15 -10.62
C TRP A 25 11.78 -1.92 -9.67
N ALA A 26 11.51 -1.69 -8.38
CA ALA A 26 12.57 -1.45 -7.39
C ALA A 26 13.56 -2.61 -7.33
N ASN A 27 13.05 -3.84 -7.23
CA ASN A 27 13.85 -5.05 -7.17
C ASN A 27 14.68 -5.24 -8.43
N LYS A 28 14.08 -5.07 -9.61
CA LYS A 28 14.77 -5.21 -10.90
C LYS A 28 15.88 -4.18 -11.06
N ASN A 29 15.60 -2.89 -10.80
CA ASN A 29 16.48 -1.79 -11.18
C ASN A 29 17.49 -1.40 -10.09
N LEU A 30 17.16 -1.58 -8.82
CA LEU A 30 18.05 -1.19 -7.69
C LEU A 30 18.77 -2.40 -7.09
N PHE A 31 18.15 -3.58 -7.14
CA PHE A 31 18.63 -4.75 -6.40
C PHE A 31 18.96 -5.96 -7.27
N ALA A 32 19.02 -5.78 -8.60
CA ALA A 32 19.32 -6.82 -9.58
C ALA A 32 18.44 -8.09 -9.43
N GLY A 33 17.19 -7.92 -8.98
CA GLY A 33 16.22 -9.00 -8.79
C GLY A 33 16.51 -9.92 -7.61
N LYS A 34 17.38 -9.53 -6.67
CA LYS A 34 17.84 -10.42 -5.59
C LYS A 34 16.90 -10.52 -4.39
N PHE A 35 15.93 -9.62 -4.26
CA PHE A 35 15.00 -9.64 -3.13
C PHE A 35 13.67 -10.32 -3.47
N ASN A 36 12.99 -10.80 -2.43
CA ASN A 36 11.59 -11.23 -2.49
C ASN A 36 10.73 -10.23 -1.72
N ARG A 37 9.51 -9.97 -2.20
CA ARG A 37 8.59 -9.06 -1.52
C ARG A 37 8.15 -9.67 -0.19
N THR A 38 8.22 -8.86 0.87
CA THR A 38 7.57 -9.20 2.14
C THR A 38 6.04 -9.04 1.99
N MET A 39 5.32 -10.12 2.28
CA MET A 39 3.87 -10.26 2.16
C MET A 39 3.21 -10.61 3.51
N SER A 40 3.96 -11.05 4.52
CA SER A 40 3.40 -11.42 5.83
C SER A 40 4.31 -10.90 6.94
N PHE A 41 3.71 -10.54 8.07
CA PHE A 41 4.46 -10.18 9.28
C PHE A 41 5.26 -11.36 9.82
N TRP A 42 4.81 -12.60 9.56
CA TRP A 42 5.47 -13.84 9.96
C TRP A 42 5.89 -14.69 8.75
N GLN A 43 6.25 -14.05 7.64
CA GLN A 43 6.63 -14.74 6.41
C GLN A 43 7.74 -15.78 6.63
N ASN A 44 7.67 -16.89 5.89
CA ASN A 44 8.59 -18.03 5.97
C ASN A 44 8.59 -18.72 7.35
N SER A 45 7.45 -18.69 8.04
CA SER A 45 7.24 -19.44 9.28
C SER A 45 5.85 -20.09 9.28
N GLU A 46 5.67 -21.07 10.16
CA GLU A 46 4.37 -21.71 10.43
C GLU A 46 3.31 -20.73 10.96
N LEU A 47 3.72 -19.55 11.44
CA LEU A 47 2.82 -18.53 11.98
C LEU A 47 2.22 -17.63 10.87
N SER A 48 2.58 -17.86 9.61
CA SER A 48 2.11 -17.04 8.49
C SER A 48 0.70 -17.41 8.06
N ALA A 49 -0.20 -16.43 8.02
CA ALA A 49 -1.53 -16.59 7.38
C ALA A 49 -1.47 -16.63 5.83
N LEU A 50 -0.32 -16.32 5.23
CA LEU A 50 -0.17 -16.26 3.79
C LEU A 50 -0.39 -17.63 3.13
N GLY A 51 -1.43 -17.76 2.29
CA GLY A 51 -1.73 -19.03 1.61
C GLY A 51 -2.48 -20.04 2.46
N HIS A 52 -2.88 -19.67 3.68
CA HIS A 52 -3.60 -20.54 4.60
C HIS A 52 -4.97 -19.91 4.93
N PRO A 53 -6.09 -20.54 4.53
CA PRO A 53 -7.40 -20.13 5.01
C PRO A 53 -7.46 -20.25 6.53
N ALA A 54 -8.13 -19.30 7.18
CA ALA A 54 -8.33 -19.32 8.62
C ALA A 54 -9.07 -20.59 9.03
N ASP A 55 -8.54 -21.29 10.03
CA ASP A 55 -9.18 -22.48 10.59
C ASP A 55 -10.36 -22.12 11.51
N GLU A 56 -11.07 -23.14 12.01
CA GLU A 56 -12.23 -22.92 12.90
C GLU A 56 -11.86 -22.24 14.22
N ARG A 57 -10.64 -22.45 14.72
CA ARG A 57 -10.15 -21.82 15.95
C ARG A 57 -9.85 -20.35 15.70
N GLU A 58 -9.19 -20.00 14.61
CA GLU A 58 -8.94 -18.62 14.20
C GLU A 58 -10.25 -17.87 13.95
N LYS A 59 -11.22 -18.49 13.26
CA LYS A 59 -12.57 -17.93 13.09
C LYS A 59 -13.25 -17.67 14.43
N ALA A 60 -13.17 -18.60 15.38
CA ALA A 60 -13.73 -18.42 16.72
C ALA A 60 -13.07 -17.26 17.48
N LEU A 61 -11.75 -17.10 17.38
CA LEU A 61 -11.02 -15.97 17.96
C LEU A 61 -11.39 -14.62 17.34
N LEU A 62 -11.69 -14.61 16.04
CA LEU A 62 -12.01 -13.40 15.27
C LEU A 62 -13.50 -13.04 15.28
N ALA A 63 -14.38 -13.96 15.67
CA ALA A 63 -15.84 -13.75 15.68
C ALA A 63 -16.30 -12.49 16.45
N PRO A 64 -15.69 -12.08 17.59
CA PRO A 64 -16.04 -10.83 18.26
C PRO A 64 -15.66 -9.55 17.50
N TYR A 65 -14.91 -9.67 16.40
CA TYR A 65 -14.30 -8.55 15.66
C TYR A 65 -14.73 -8.54 14.18
N PRO A 66 -16.05 -8.48 13.88
CA PRO A 66 -16.53 -8.58 12.51
C PRO A 66 -15.96 -7.47 11.62
N GLY A 67 -15.56 -7.84 10.40
CA GLY A 67 -15.02 -6.91 9.41
C GLY A 67 -13.61 -6.37 9.71
N ARG A 68 -12.94 -6.83 10.77
CA ARG A 68 -11.57 -6.40 11.10
C ARG A 68 -10.50 -7.10 10.27
N VAL A 69 -10.79 -8.30 9.77
CA VAL A 69 -9.94 -9.04 8.84
C VAL A 69 -10.62 -9.09 7.47
N PRO A 70 -9.96 -8.63 6.38
CA PRO A 70 -10.51 -8.74 5.03
C PRO A 70 -10.83 -10.20 4.65
N ALA A 71 -11.87 -10.42 3.86
CA ALA A 71 -12.29 -11.76 3.43
C ALA A 71 -11.15 -12.51 2.70
N GLU A 72 -10.44 -11.83 1.82
CA GLU A 72 -9.24 -12.30 1.13
C GLU A 72 -8.05 -12.65 2.07
N VAL A 73 -8.03 -12.13 3.30
CA VAL A 73 -7.04 -12.54 4.29
C VAL A 73 -7.55 -13.76 5.05
N MET A 74 -8.85 -13.81 5.38
CA MET A 74 -9.49 -14.97 5.99
C MET A 74 -9.44 -16.22 5.11
N ASP A 75 -9.44 -16.07 3.79
CA ASP A 75 -9.35 -17.19 2.85
C ASP A 75 -7.90 -17.54 2.46
N GLY A 76 -6.90 -16.79 2.95
CA GLY A 76 -5.49 -16.99 2.63
C GLY A 76 -5.07 -16.60 1.21
N THR A 77 -5.95 -16.00 0.40
CA THR A 77 -5.70 -15.65 -1.01
C THR A 77 -5.06 -14.28 -1.20
N TRP A 78 -5.12 -13.41 -0.19
CA TRP A 78 -4.58 -12.06 -0.25
C TRP A 78 -3.08 -12.08 -0.56
N ARG A 79 -2.68 -11.23 -1.50
CA ARG A 79 -1.29 -10.93 -1.83
C ARG A 79 -1.17 -9.42 -2.03
N PRO A 80 0.00 -8.80 -1.78
CA PRO A 80 0.23 -7.46 -2.27
C PRO A 80 0.10 -7.45 -3.81
N PRO A 81 -0.29 -6.33 -4.43
CA PRO A 81 -0.32 -6.25 -5.88
C PRO A 81 1.05 -6.54 -6.46
N VAL A 82 1.06 -7.35 -7.52
CA VAL A 82 2.23 -7.55 -8.37
C VAL A 82 2.06 -6.62 -9.56
N THR A 83 2.97 -5.67 -9.71
CA THR A 83 2.98 -4.77 -10.86
C THR A 83 3.67 -5.41 -12.06
N ASP A 84 3.50 -4.84 -13.25
CA ASP A 84 4.28 -5.22 -14.43
C ASP A 84 5.76 -4.78 -14.39
N GLY A 85 6.20 -4.08 -13.34
CA GLY A 85 7.56 -3.60 -13.16
C GLY A 85 8.00 -2.54 -14.16
N SER A 86 7.06 -1.91 -14.90
CA SER A 86 7.34 -0.81 -15.82
C SER A 86 7.53 0.53 -15.12
N GLY A 87 7.16 0.64 -13.84
CA GLY A 87 7.02 1.91 -13.15
C GLY A 87 5.77 2.68 -13.54
N GLN A 88 4.92 2.16 -14.43
CA GLN A 88 3.73 2.84 -14.96
C GLN A 88 2.49 1.94 -15.04
N ASP A 89 2.41 0.89 -14.23
CA ASP A 89 1.30 -0.07 -14.28
C ASP A 89 -0.07 0.62 -14.07
N ARG A 90 -0.77 0.89 -15.17
CA ARG A 90 -2.04 1.60 -15.17
C ARG A 90 -3.15 0.81 -14.47
N LYS A 91 -3.05 -0.53 -14.39
CA LYS A 91 -4.05 -1.36 -13.73
C LYS A 91 -3.98 -1.14 -12.23
N VAL A 92 -2.78 -1.19 -11.65
CA VAL A 92 -2.55 -0.97 -10.22
C VAL A 92 -2.85 0.47 -9.84
N LEU A 93 -2.40 1.45 -10.64
CA LEU A 93 -2.71 2.87 -10.44
C LEU A 93 -4.22 3.11 -10.41
N ARG A 94 -4.97 2.56 -11.37
CA ARG A 94 -6.43 2.70 -11.42
C ARG A 94 -7.11 2.06 -10.21
N ALA A 95 -6.70 0.85 -9.82
CA ALA A 95 -7.29 0.17 -8.67
C ALA A 95 -7.05 0.93 -7.36
N ALA A 96 -5.84 1.47 -7.16
CA ALA A 96 -5.53 2.31 -6.01
C ALA A 96 -6.33 3.63 -6.04
N PHE A 97 -6.47 4.25 -7.21
CA PHE A 97 -7.26 5.47 -7.38
C PHE A 97 -8.74 5.24 -7.05
N GLU A 98 -9.36 4.15 -7.50
CA GLU A 98 -10.75 3.83 -7.16
C GLU A 98 -10.95 3.59 -5.65
N LEU A 99 -9.95 3.00 -4.96
CA LEU A 99 -10.00 2.88 -3.50
C LEU A 99 -9.95 4.25 -2.81
N LEU A 100 -9.06 5.14 -3.24
CA LEU A 100 -9.02 6.53 -2.72
C LEU A 100 -10.35 7.25 -2.99
N LYS A 101 -10.90 7.11 -4.19
CA LYS A 101 -12.20 7.69 -4.56
C LYS A 101 -13.34 7.17 -3.68
N SER A 102 -13.38 5.87 -3.41
CA SER A 102 -14.37 5.29 -2.48
C SER A 102 -14.25 5.82 -1.05
N ALA A 103 -13.09 6.38 -0.68
CA ALA A 103 -12.85 7.03 0.59
C ALA A 103 -13.07 8.57 0.55
N GLY A 104 -13.61 9.10 -0.55
CA GLY A 104 -13.95 10.53 -0.71
C GLY A 104 -12.87 11.41 -1.32
N TYR A 105 -11.72 10.83 -1.70
CA TYR A 105 -10.65 11.58 -2.36
C TYR A 105 -10.98 11.80 -3.83
N HIS A 106 -10.51 12.90 -4.40
CA HIS A 106 -10.73 13.22 -5.81
C HIS A 106 -9.57 14.04 -6.37
N VAL A 107 -9.46 14.13 -7.69
CA VAL A 107 -8.44 14.94 -8.35
C VAL A 107 -9.08 16.20 -8.92
N GLU A 108 -8.52 17.35 -8.57
CA GLU A 108 -8.86 18.67 -9.10
C GLU A 108 -7.57 19.38 -9.51
N ASP A 109 -7.53 19.95 -10.72
CA ASP A 109 -6.35 20.63 -11.29
C ASP A 109 -5.02 19.84 -11.17
N GLY A 110 -5.10 18.52 -11.35
CA GLY A 110 -3.95 17.62 -11.29
C GLY A 110 -3.45 17.31 -9.88
N ARG A 111 -4.16 17.75 -8.83
CA ARG A 111 -3.84 17.47 -7.42
C ARG A 111 -4.91 16.59 -6.80
N MET A 112 -4.48 15.63 -6.01
CA MET A 112 -5.38 14.84 -5.17
C MET A 112 -5.82 15.71 -4.00
N LEU A 113 -7.12 15.81 -3.79
CA LEU A 113 -7.76 16.45 -2.65
C LEU A 113 -8.34 15.38 -1.71
N ASP A 114 -8.28 15.66 -0.42
CA ASP A 114 -8.96 14.87 0.61
C ASP A 114 -10.48 15.16 0.62
N PRO A 115 -11.29 14.41 1.39
CA PRO A 115 -12.74 14.62 1.45
C PRO A 115 -13.17 16.01 1.92
N GLU A 116 -12.28 16.72 2.61
CA GLU A 116 -12.48 18.09 3.08
C GLU A 116 -12.02 19.16 2.06
N GLY A 117 -11.47 18.75 0.92
CA GLY A 117 -11.02 19.64 -0.16
C GLY A 117 -9.59 20.15 -0.01
N ASN A 118 -8.81 19.63 0.95
CA ASN A 118 -7.41 20.03 1.12
C ASN A 118 -6.49 19.18 0.25
N PRO A 119 -5.36 19.73 -0.24
CA PRO A 119 -4.36 18.95 -0.96
C PRO A 119 -3.86 17.75 -0.13
N PHE A 120 -3.97 16.56 -0.70
CA PHE A 120 -3.49 15.34 -0.08
C PHE A 120 -2.01 15.13 -0.39
N GLY A 121 -1.19 15.26 0.66
CA GLY A 121 0.24 15.05 0.60
C GLY A 121 0.86 14.71 1.94
N PHE A 122 2.12 14.26 1.96
CA PHE A 122 2.85 13.90 3.18
C PHE A 122 4.36 13.85 3.00
N GLU A 123 5.08 13.90 4.13
CA GLU A 123 6.54 13.76 4.16
C GLU A 123 6.93 12.30 4.45
N ILE A 124 7.94 11.80 3.73
CA ILE A 124 8.65 10.55 4.03
C ILE A 124 10.01 10.92 4.63
N MET A 125 10.20 10.58 5.90
CA MET A 125 11.50 10.72 6.56
C MET A 125 12.38 9.52 6.24
N THR A 126 13.65 9.79 5.93
CA THR A 126 14.68 8.82 5.58
C THR A 126 15.95 9.11 6.39
N SER A 127 16.78 8.09 6.56
CA SER A 127 18.00 8.16 7.36
C SER A 127 19.25 7.74 6.60
N SER A 128 19.08 7.24 5.37
CA SER A 128 20.16 6.78 4.50
C SER A 128 19.84 7.07 3.03
N GLN A 129 20.88 7.11 2.21
CA GLN A 129 20.75 7.32 0.77
C GLN A 129 19.95 6.20 0.08
N ASP A 130 20.01 4.97 0.58
CA ASP A 130 19.23 3.86 0.03
C ASP A 130 17.74 4.00 0.36
N GLU A 131 17.39 4.47 1.56
CA GLU A 131 16.00 4.81 1.90
C GLU A 131 15.48 5.97 1.05
N GLU A 132 16.30 7.00 0.82
CA GLU A 132 15.95 8.14 -0.04
C GLU A 132 15.65 7.69 -1.48
N ARG A 133 16.47 6.80 -2.05
CA ARG A 133 16.23 6.21 -3.38
C ARG A 133 14.92 5.44 -3.46
N LEU A 134 14.59 4.67 -2.41
CA LEU A 134 13.32 3.93 -2.35
C LEU A 134 12.12 4.86 -2.15
N ALA A 135 12.27 5.94 -1.39
CA ALA A 135 11.25 6.96 -1.21
C ALA A 135 11.00 7.73 -2.51
N ALA A 136 12.04 8.08 -3.28
CA ALA A 136 11.94 8.78 -4.56
C ALA A 136 11.20 7.95 -5.62
N LEU A 137 11.41 6.62 -5.64
CA LEU A 137 10.60 5.72 -6.46
C LEU A 137 9.11 5.84 -6.12
N TYR A 138 8.79 5.78 -4.84
CA TYR A 138 7.41 5.80 -4.37
C TYR A 138 6.75 7.17 -4.64
N GLN A 139 7.46 8.27 -4.36
CA GLN A 139 7.07 9.63 -4.70
C GLN A 139 6.67 9.76 -6.17
N ARG A 140 7.53 9.31 -7.10
CA ARG A 140 7.24 9.35 -8.55
C ARG A 140 5.96 8.61 -8.94
N THR A 141 5.59 7.54 -8.23
CA THR A 141 4.35 6.81 -8.51
C THR A 141 3.13 7.54 -7.93
N LEU A 142 3.27 8.14 -6.74
CA LEU A 142 2.22 8.91 -6.09
C LEU A 142 1.88 10.21 -6.84
N GLU A 143 2.88 10.89 -7.38
CA GLU A 143 2.72 12.10 -8.20
C GLU A 143 1.81 11.87 -9.43
N LYS A 144 1.80 10.65 -9.98
CA LYS A 144 0.95 10.31 -11.15
C LYS A 144 -0.54 10.38 -10.87
N ILE A 145 -0.92 10.29 -9.60
CA ILE A 145 -2.30 10.45 -9.17
C ILE A 145 -2.48 11.73 -8.34
N GLY A 146 -1.54 12.68 -8.44
CA GLY A 146 -1.65 14.02 -7.85
C GLY A 146 -1.37 14.09 -6.35
N ILE A 147 -0.78 13.06 -5.73
CA ILE A 147 -0.42 13.10 -4.31
C ILE A 147 0.95 13.76 -4.15
N ASP A 148 1.00 14.82 -3.35
CA ASP A 148 2.21 15.61 -3.12
C ASP A 148 3.07 14.98 -2.00
N VAL A 149 4.24 14.46 -2.33
CA VAL A 149 5.13 13.83 -1.35
C VAL A 149 6.47 14.54 -1.31
N THR A 150 6.96 14.82 -0.10
CA THR A 150 8.31 15.32 0.14
C THR A 150 9.18 14.24 0.80
N ILE A 151 10.48 14.29 0.56
CA ILE A 151 11.47 13.37 1.14
C ILE A 151 12.43 14.20 1.97
N ARG A 152 12.71 13.76 3.20
CA ARG A 152 13.62 14.42 4.15
C ARG A 152 14.56 13.43 4.80
#